data_AF-A0A257YL23-F1
#
_entry.id   AF-A0A257YL23-F1
#
_cell.length_a   1.000
_cell.length_b   1.000
_cell.length_c   1.000
_cell.angle_alpha   90.00
_cell.angle_beta   90.00
_cell.angle_gamma   90.00
#
_symmetry.space_group_name_H-M   'P 1'
#
loop_
_entity.id
_entity.type
_entity.pdbx_description
1 polymer ?
#
loop_
_entity_poly.entity_id
_entity_poly.type
_entity_poly.pdbx_seq_one_letter_code
_entity_poly.pdbx_strand_id
1 'polypeptide(L)'
;MTSLLPPNATSAERALELAMRAGIDLSAVGTLWNPATCPADVLPFLAWGLAISHWDPNWNEAQKRAAIAEAIPFHQIKGTRAAVEEILARFHPLLSLVEWWQANPRREPHTFEVRAPAGPGGIDASFLTTQTAEAIIRDVAAAKPLRSHFDFVFALEAQATLWIAGGVMAGTVHRADYAAALDESRDWDALLQTQDGAPITNPDGSFFLETE
;
A
#
# COMPACT_ATOMS: atom_id res chain seq x y z
N MET A 1 -26.32 -34.30 -53.37
CA MET A 1 -26.87 -32.97 -53.65
C MET A 1 -28.22 -33.15 -54.31
N THR A 2 -29.28 -32.69 -53.68
CA THR A 2 -30.65 -32.77 -54.19
C THR A 2 -30.97 -31.48 -54.96
N SER A 3 -31.36 -31.62 -56.23
CA SER A 3 -31.95 -30.53 -57.02
C SER A 3 -33.40 -30.36 -56.55
N LEU A 4 -33.87 -29.12 -56.49
CA LEU A 4 -35.26 -28.80 -56.17
C LEU A 4 -36.15 -28.86 -57.42
N LEU A 5 -35.56 -28.99 -58.60
CA LEU A 5 -36.27 -29.08 -59.87
C LEU A 5 -36.88 -30.47 -60.09
N PRO A 6 -38.03 -30.54 -60.78
CA PRO A 6 -38.63 -31.81 -61.15
C PRO A 6 -37.77 -32.58 -62.17
N PRO A 7 -37.97 -33.91 -62.32
CA PRO A 7 -37.12 -34.75 -63.16
C PRO A 7 -37.08 -34.35 -64.64
N ASN A 8 -38.14 -33.70 -65.13
CA ASN A 8 -38.30 -33.24 -66.51
C ASN A 8 -37.62 -31.90 -66.82
N ALA A 9 -36.88 -31.32 -65.87
CA ALA A 9 -36.21 -30.04 -66.07
C ALA A 9 -35.17 -30.09 -67.22
N THR A 10 -35.16 -29.01 -68.00
CA THR A 10 -34.24 -28.80 -69.12
C THR A 10 -32.82 -28.46 -68.63
N SER A 11 -31.83 -28.55 -69.52
CA SER A 11 -30.45 -28.19 -69.19
C SER A 11 -30.30 -26.71 -68.80
N ALA A 12 -31.05 -25.82 -69.45
CA ALA A 12 -31.05 -24.39 -69.14
C ALA A 12 -31.60 -24.09 -67.74
N GLU A 13 -32.69 -24.76 -67.34
CA GLU A 13 -33.28 -24.60 -66.00
C GLU A 13 -32.34 -25.09 -64.90
N ARG A 14 -31.65 -26.23 -65.11
CA ARG A 14 -30.62 -26.71 -64.16
C ARG A 14 -29.42 -25.77 -64.07
N ALA A 15 -29.00 -25.19 -65.20
CA ALA A 15 -27.92 -24.19 -65.22
C ALA A 15 -28.33 -22.91 -64.48
N LEU A 16 -29.59 -22.49 -64.62
CA LEU A 16 -30.15 -21.36 -63.89
C LEU A 16 -30.27 -21.66 -62.38
N GLU A 17 -30.72 -22.85 -61.98
CA GLU A 17 -30.75 -23.28 -60.56
C GLU A 17 -29.36 -23.21 -59.94
N LEU A 18 -28.33 -23.68 -60.63
CA LEU A 18 -26.94 -23.59 -60.17
C LEU A 18 -26.45 -22.14 -60.07
N ALA A 19 -26.75 -21.31 -61.07
CA ALA A 19 -26.33 -19.91 -61.09
C ALA A 19 -27.04 -19.06 -60.02
N MET A 20 -28.32 -19.35 -59.74
CA MET A 20 -29.12 -18.65 -58.73
C MET A 20 -28.86 -19.17 -57.30
N ARG A 21 -28.19 -20.31 -57.15
CA ARG A 21 -27.88 -20.88 -55.84
C ARG A 21 -26.80 -20.05 -55.16
N ALA A 22 -27.23 -19.12 -54.30
CA ALA A 22 -26.33 -18.48 -53.36
C ALA A 22 -25.86 -19.52 -52.32
N GLY A 23 -24.65 -20.05 -52.50
CA GLY A 23 -24.00 -20.96 -51.57
C GLY A 23 -23.52 -20.23 -50.32
N ILE A 24 -24.45 -19.73 -49.52
CA ILE A 24 -24.12 -19.07 -48.24
C ILE A 24 -23.89 -20.16 -47.20
N ASP A 25 -22.66 -20.25 -46.71
CA ASP A 25 -22.34 -21.13 -45.58
C ASP A 25 -22.79 -20.47 -44.26
N LEU A 26 -23.80 -21.06 -43.63
CA LEU A 26 -24.32 -20.62 -42.33
C LEU A 26 -23.71 -21.40 -41.16
N SER A 27 -22.84 -22.39 -41.41
CA SER A 27 -22.23 -23.19 -40.33
C SER A 27 -21.41 -22.32 -39.36
N ALA A 28 -20.79 -21.27 -39.88
CA ALA A 28 -20.05 -20.28 -39.08
C ALA A 28 -20.93 -19.52 -38.08
N VAL A 29 -22.25 -19.38 -38.31
CA VAL A 29 -23.15 -18.70 -37.37
C VAL A 29 -23.30 -19.51 -36.08
N GLY A 30 -23.31 -20.85 -36.19
CA GLY A 30 -23.43 -21.75 -35.04
C GLY A 30 -22.22 -21.72 -34.10
N THR A 31 -21.05 -21.31 -34.60
CA THR A 31 -19.82 -21.24 -33.78
C THR A 31 -19.63 -19.90 -33.08
N LEU A 32 -20.40 -18.86 -33.43
CA LEU A 32 -20.24 -17.51 -32.89
C LEU A 32 -20.45 -17.45 -31.37
N TRP A 33 -21.36 -18.26 -30.81
CA TRP A 33 -21.64 -18.28 -29.37
C TRP A 33 -20.69 -19.15 -28.54
N ASN A 34 -19.69 -19.79 -29.16
CA ASN A 34 -18.75 -20.64 -28.45
C ASN A 34 -17.37 -19.96 -28.36
N PRO A 35 -16.90 -19.57 -27.16
CA PRO A 35 -15.60 -18.92 -26.99
C PRO A 35 -14.41 -19.78 -27.38
N ALA A 36 -14.56 -21.10 -27.55
CA ALA A 36 -13.46 -21.97 -28.01
C ALA A 36 -13.37 -22.08 -29.54
N THR A 37 -14.49 -21.95 -30.26
CA THR A 37 -14.55 -22.20 -31.71
C THR A 37 -14.90 -20.96 -32.54
N CYS A 38 -15.32 -19.86 -31.92
CA CYS A 38 -15.59 -18.62 -32.64
C CYS A 38 -14.30 -18.00 -33.22
N PRO A 39 -14.39 -17.31 -34.38
CA PRO A 39 -13.27 -16.52 -34.92
C PRO A 39 -12.74 -15.48 -33.93
N ALA A 40 -11.43 -15.21 -33.94
CA ALA A 40 -10.82 -14.26 -32.99
C ALA A 40 -11.38 -12.84 -33.13
N ASP A 41 -11.69 -12.43 -34.36
CA ASP A 41 -12.21 -11.08 -34.69
C ASP A 41 -13.58 -10.80 -34.06
N VAL A 42 -14.35 -11.84 -33.73
CA VAL A 42 -15.69 -11.69 -33.14
C VAL A 42 -15.69 -11.73 -31.60
N LEU A 43 -14.58 -12.10 -30.97
CA LEU A 43 -14.47 -12.17 -29.50
C LEU A 43 -14.88 -10.87 -28.78
N PRO A 44 -14.53 -9.66 -29.26
CA PRO A 44 -14.95 -8.43 -28.60
C PRO A 44 -16.47 -8.24 -28.60
N PHE A 45 -17.15 -8.64 -29.68
CA PHE A 45 -18.61 -8.57 -29.77
C PHE A 45 -19.28 -9.61 -28.87
N LEU A 46 -18.66 -10.78 -28.75
CA LEU A 46 -19.11 -11.83 -27.83
C LEU A 46 -19.01 -11.37 -26.37
N ALA A 47 -17.88 -10.75 -26.01
CA ALA A 47 -17.66 -10.17 -24.70
C ALA A 47 -18.66 -9.05 -24.38
N TRP A 48 -18.96 -8.20 -25.37
CA TRP A 48 -19.99 -7.17 -25.25
C TRP A 48 -21.38 -7.77 -25.01
N GLY A 49 -21.75 -8.82 -25.76
CA GLY A 49 -23.01 -9.53 -25.57
C GLY A 49 -23.16 -10.18 -24.19
N LEU A 50 -22.06 -10.58 -23.57
CA LEU A 50 -22.01 -11.07 -22.19
C LEU A 50 -21.76 -9.97 -21.14
N ALA A 51 -21.85 -8.69 -21.49
CA ALA A 51 -21.67 -7.55 -20.59
C ALA A 51 -20.42 -7.68 -19.69
N ILE A 52 -19.28 -8.04 -20.29
CA ILE A 52 -17.99 -8.11 -19.61
C ILE A 52 -17.47 -6.67 -19.44
N SER A 53 -17.32 -6.22 -18.19
CA SER A 53 -16.97 -4.84 -17.87
C SER A 53 -15.46 -4.53 -17.92
N HIS A 54 -14.60 -5.53 -17.74
CA HIS A 54 -13.16 -5.38 -17.55
C HIS A 54 -12.35 -5.80 -18.80
N TRP A 55 -12.91 -5.60 -20.00
CA TRP A 55 -12.30 -6.05 -21.25
C TRP A 55 -11.07 -5.22 -21.65
N ASP A 56 -9.96 -5.89 -21.95
CA ASP A 56 -8.74 -5.26 -22.47
C ASP A 56 -8.47 -5.68 -23.93
N PRO A 57 -8.41 -4.73 -24.88
CA PRO A 57 -8.05 -5.01 -26.26
C PRO A 57 -6.65 -5.63 -26.44
N ASN A 58 -5.72 -5.37 -25.52
CA ASN A 58 -4.33 -5.82 -25.60
C ASN A 58 -4.11 -7.26 -25.12
N TRP A 59 -5.13 -7.90 -24.54
CA TRP A 59 -5.03 -9.30 -24.14
C TRP A 59 -4.75 -10.22 -25.32
N ASN A 60 -4.00 -11.27 -25.04
CA ASN A 60 -3.82 -12.36 -25.99
C ASN A 60 -5.15 -13.10 -26.20
N GLU A 61 -5.23 -13.87 -27.29
CA GLU A 61 -6.48 -14.57 -27.65
C GLU A 61 -6.95 -15.54 -26.56
N ALA A 62 -6.03 -16.25 -25.91
CA ALA A 62 -6.35 -17.21 -24.85
C ALA A 62 -6.99 -16.51 -23.63
N GLN A 63 -6.45 -15.37 -23.20
CA GLN A 63 -7.00 -14.54 -22.13
C GLN A 63 -8.40 -14.03 -22.47
N LYS A 64 -8.60 -13.54 -23.69
CA LYS A 64 -9.91 -13.11 -24.20
C LYS A 64 -10.94 -14.24 -24.14
N ARG A 65 -10.57 -15.44 -24.62
CA ARG A 65 -11.45 -16.62 -24.59
C ARG A 65 -11.75 -17.07 -23.17
N ALA A 66 -10.77 -17.08 -22.28
CA ALA A 66 -10.94 -17.42 -20.86
C ALA A 66 -11.91 -16.45 -20.17
N ALA A 67 -11.73 -15.14 -20.34
CA ALA A 67 -12.60 -14.13 -19.76
C ALA A 67 -14.07 -14.29 -20.20
N ILE A 68 -14.31 -14.68 -21.46
CA ILE A 68 -15.65 -14.95 -21.99
C ILE A 68 -16.23 -16.24 -21.39
N ALA A 69 -15.43 -17.30 -21.30
CA ALA A 69 -15.87 -18.57 -20.71
C ALA A 69 -16.24 -18.43 -19.22
N GLU A 70 -15.53 -17.59 -18.48
CA GLU A 70 -15.76 -17.31 -17.06
C GLU A 70 -16.86 -16.26 -16.79
N ALA A 71 -17.40 -15.62 -17.84
CA ALA A 71 -18.32 -14.50 -17.66
C ALA A 71 -19.62 -14.89 -16.94
N ILE A 72 -20.23 -16.02 -17.30
CA ILE A 72 -21.48 -16.50 -16.69
C ILE A 72 -21.32 -16.82 -15.19
N PRO A 73 -20.37 -17.68 -14.77
CA PRO A 73 -20.20 -17.98 -13.35
C PRO A 73 -19.83 -16.72 -12.55
N PHE A 74 -19.01 -15.82 -13.11
CA PHE A 74 -18.71 -14.55 -12.46
C PHE A 74 -19.97 -13.68 -12.27
N HIS A 75 -20.84 -13.60 -13.28
CA HIS A 75 -22.10 -12.84 -13.19
C HIS A 75 -23.04 -13.40 -12.13
N GLN A 76 -23.04 -14.70 -11.89
CA GLN A 76 -23.87 -15.34 -10.86
C GLN A 76 -23.47 -14.93 -9.44
N ILE A 77 -22.19 -14.58 -9.21
CA ILE A 77 -21.67 -14.18 -7.91
C ILE A 77 -21.54 -12.65 -7.75
N LYS A 78 -21.89 -11.85 -8.76
CA LYS A 78 -21.88 -10.39 -8.65
C LYS A 78 -22.69 -9.93 -7.44
N GLY A 79 -22.20 -8.92 -6.74
CA GLY A 79 -22.78 -8.44 -5.49
C GLY A 79 -22.38 -9.26 -4.26
N THR A 80 -21.45 -10.21 -4.38
CA THR A 80 -20.87 -10.90 -3.22
C THR A 80 -19.47 -10.40 -2.93
N ARG A 81 -19.00 -10.67 -1.71
CA ARG A 81 -17.60 -10.45 -1.32
C ARG A 81 -16.64 -11.21 -2.24
N ALA A 82 -16.97 -12.45 -2.59
CA ALA A 82 -16.15 -13.29 -3.45
C ALA A 82 -15.91 -12.67 -4.84
N ALA A 83 -16.94 -12.05 -5.43
CA ALA A 83 -16.78 -11.36 -6.71
C ALA A 83 -15.79 -10.18 -6.64
N VAL A 84 -15.81 -9.43 -5.54
CA VAL A 84 -14.87 -8.33 -5.34
C VAL A 84 -13.45 -8.86 -5.10
N GLU A 85 -13.30 -9.90 -4.27
CA GLU A 85 -12.00 -10.54 -4.03
C GLU A 85 -11.40 -11.13 -5.32
N GLU A 86 -12.22 -11.73 -6.18
CA GLU A 86 -11.79 -12.26 -7.47
C GLU A 86 -11.28 -11.15 -8.41
N ILE A 87 -11.96 -10.00 -8.46
CA ILE A 87 -11.48 -8.83 -9.21
C ILE A 87 -10.15 -8.34 -8.65
N LEU A 88 -10.05 -8.18 -7.33
CA LEU A 88 -8.82 -7.69 -6.69
C LEU A 88 -7.64 -8.62 -6.97
N ALA A 89 -7.85 -9.93 -6.92
CA ALA A 89 -6.83 -10.94 -7.21
C ALA A 89 -6.30 -10.88 -8.66
N ARG A 90 -7.12 -10.45 -9.63
CA ARG A 90 -6.68 -10.24 -11.03
C ARG A 90 -5.71 -9.06 -11.17
N PHE A 91 -5.85 -8.06 -10.31
CA PHE A 91 -4.97 -6.90 -10.29
C PHE A 91 -3.69 -7.16 -9.50
N HIS A 92 -3.81 -7.60 -8.26
CA HIS A 92 -2.66 -7.90 -7.41
C HIS A 92 -3.03 -8.82 -6.23
N PRO A 93 -2.23 -9.86 -5.91
CA PRO A 93 -2.56 -10.82 -4.85
C PRO A 93 -2.59 -10.23 -3.43
N LEU A 94 -1.94 -9.08 -3.21
CA LEU A 94 -1.91 -8.40 -1.91
C LEU A 94 -3.09 -7.44 -1.67
N LEU A 95 -3.94 -7.19 -2.68
CA LEU A 95 -5.14 -6.39 -2.48
C LEU A 95 -6.13 -7.18 -1.63
N SER A 96 -6.67 -6.54 -0.59
CA SER A 96 -7.58 -7.20 0.34
C SER A 96 -8.83 -6.38 0.59
N LEU A 97 -9.95 -7.06 0.84
CA LEU A 97 -11.23 -6.46 1.22
C LEU A 97 -11.45 -6.59 2.73
N VAL A 98 -11.71 -5.46 3.38
CA VAL A 98 -12.07 -5.39 4.80
C VAL A 98 -13.46 -4.79 4.94
N GLU A 99 -14.41 -5.55 5.48
CA GLU A 99 -15.77 -5.03 5.71
C GLU A 99 -15.85 -4.15 6.96
N TRP A 100 -16.87 -3.28 7.02
CA TRP A 100 -17.08 -2.33 8.13
C TRP A 100 -17.05 -2.95 9.53
N TRP A 101 -17.50 -4.21 9.67
CA TRP A 101 -17.53 -4.93 10.95
C TRP A 101 -16.21 -5.59 11.33
N GLN A 102 -15.32 -5.77 10.34
CA GLN A 102 -13.95 -6.29 10.49
C GLN A 102 -12.95 -5.16 10.76
N ALA A 103 -13.27 -3.94 10.35
CA ALA A 103 -12.47 -2.76 10.63
C ALA A 103 -12.44 -2.45 12.14
N ASN A 104 -11.30 -1.95 12.61
CA ASN A 104 -11.10 -1.50 13.99
C ASN A 104 -10.53 -0.06 13.98
N PRO A 105 -11.30 0.97 14.39
CA PRO A 105 -12.68 0.92 14.88
C PRO A 105 -13.69 0.51 13.79
N ARG A 106 -14.85 -0.02 14.21
CA ARG A 106 -15.94 -0.41 13.29
C ARG A 106 -16.44 0.80 12.50
N ARG A 107 -16.65 0.62 11.20
CA ARG A 107 -17.13 1.66 10.28
C ARG A 107 -18.65 1.63 10.11
N GLU A 108 -19.17 2.56 9.32
CA GLU A 108 -20.60 2.65 9.01
C GLU A 108 -21.11 1.38 8.30
N PRO A 109 -22.31 0.88 8.64
CA PRO A 109 -22.89 -0.27 7.96
C PRO A 109 -22.92 -0.11 6.43
N HIS A 110 -22.75 -1.22 5.71
CA HIS A 110 -22.70 -1.24 4.24
C HIS A 110 -21.49 -0.52 3.62
N THR A 111 -20.44 -0.27 4.40
CA THR A 111 -19.15 0.19 3.88
C THR A 111 -18.10 -0.92 3.89
N PHE A 112 -17.13 -0.83 3.00
CA PHE A 112 -15.94 -1.69 3.03
C PHE A 112 -14.72 -0.95 2.50
N GLU A 113 -13.54 -1.43 2.85
CA GLU A 113 -12.27 -0.89 2.36
C GLU A 113 -11.62 -1.91 1.43
N VAL A 114 -11.08 -1.40 0.34
CA VAL A 114 -10.10 -2.12 -0.46
C VAL A 114 -8.72 -1.60 -0.05
N ARG A 115 -7.94 -2.46 0.62
CA ARG A 115 -6.63 -2.12 1.16
C ARG A 115 -5.53 -2.54 0.20
N ALA A 116 -4.69 -1.56 -0.14
CA ALA A 116 -3.47 -1.74 -0.91
C ALA A 116 -2.26 -1.46 0.01
N PRO A 117 -1.63 -2.51 0.60
CA PRO A 117 -0.42 -2.32 1.39
C PRO A 117 0.70 -1.85 0.48
N ALA A 118 1.30 -0.70 0.77
CA ALA A 118 2.33 -0.05 -0.03
C ALA A 118 3.63 0.04 0.77
N GLY A 119 4.76 -0.24 0.14
CA GLY A 119 6.09 -0.16 0.77
C GLY A 119 6.89 -1.47 0.71
N PRO A 120 7.99 -1.58 1.49
CA PRO A 120 8.86 -2.75 1.49
C PRO A 120 8.12 -4.00 1.97
N GLY A 121 7.93 -4.98 1.08
CA GLY A 121 7.13 -6.19 1.33
C GLY A 121 5.63 -6.07 0.98
N GLY A 122 5.20 -4.89 0.51
CA GLY A 122 3.88 -4.62 -0.05
C GLY A 122 3.90 -4.48 -1.57
N ILE A 123 2.92 -3.74 -2.09
CA ILE A 123 2.78 -3.39 -3.50
C ILE A 123 3.76 -2.26 -3.85
N ASP A 124 4.47 -2.41 -4.97
CA ASP A 124 5.42 -1.43 -5.47
C ASP A 124 4.74 -0.15 -5.98
N ALA A 125 5.43 0.98 -5.86
CA ALA A 125 4.96 2.29 -6.30
C ALA A 125 4.64 2.34 -7.80
N SER A 126 5.32 1.52 -8.61
CA SER A 126 5.05 1.38 -10.04
C SER A 126 3.64 0.88 -10.37
N PHE A 127 3.04 0.09 -9.47
CA PHE A 127 1.67 -0.40 -9.63
C PHE A 127 0.64 0.61 -9.12
N LEU A 128 0.97 1.39 -8.09
CA LEU A 128 0.08 2.34 -7.41
C LEU A 128 -0.06 3.66 -8.19
N THR A 129 -0.29 3.57 -9.50
CA THR A 129 -0.58 4.72 -10.35
C THR A 129 -2.05 5.11 -10.29
N THR A 130 -2.37 6.34 -10.67
CA THR A 130 -3.76 6.81 -10.79
C THR A 130 -4.57 5.96 -11.78
N GLN A 131 -3.96 5.56 -12.89
CA GLN A 131 -4.60 4.74 -13.92
C GLN A 131 -4.98 3.35 -13.39
N THR A 132 -4.09 2.71 -12.63
CA THR A 132 -4.39 1.42 -11.99
C THR A 132 -5.48 1.57 -10.94
N ALA A 133 -5.43 2.61 -10.12
CA ALA A 133 -6.44 2.88 -9.10
C ALA A 133 -7.82 3.10 -9.72
N GLU A 134 -7.92 3.91 -10.78
CA GLU A 134 -9.16 4.13 -11.53
C GLU A 134 -9.71 2.83 -12.15
N ALA A 135 -8.82 1.98 -12.70
CA ALA A 135 -9.21 0.68 -13.24
C ALA A 135 -9.80 -0.24 -12.16
N ILE A 136 -9.14 -0.33 -11.00
CA ILE A 136 -9.65 -1.11 -9.85
C ILE A 136 -10.99 -0.55 -9.38
N ILE A 137 -11.10 0.77 -9.21
CA ILE A 137 -12.32 1.42 -8.74
C ILE A 137 -13.48 1.13 -9.69
N ARG A 138 -13.27 1.27 -11.00
CA ARG A 138 -14.28 1.00 -12.03
C ARG A 138 -14.74 -0.46 -11.98
N ASP A 139 -13.81 -1.40 -11.92
CA ASP A 139 -14.12 -2.82 -12.00
C ASP A 139 -14.80 -3.32 -10.71
N VAL A 140 -14.34 -2.86 -9.54
CA VAL A 140 -14.99 -3.13 -8.25
C VAL A 140 -16.38 -2.49 -8.20
N ALA A 141 -16.55 -1.27 -8.71
CA ALA A 141 -17.84 -0.60 -8.76
C ALA A 141 -18.86 -1.36 -9.62
N ALA A 142 -18.42 -2.06 -10.67
CA ALA A 142 -19.28 -2.86 -11.53
C ALA A 142 -19.73 -4.19 -10.89
N ALA A 143 -19.00 -4.71 -9.91
CA ALA A 143 -19.30 -5.99 -9.26
C ALA A 143 -19.87 -5.87 -7.85
N LYS A 144 -19.65 -4.75 -7.16
CA LYS A 144 -20.14 -4.56 -5.79
C LYS A 144 -21.67 -4.51 -5.73
N PRO A 145 -22.28 -4.83 -4.57
CA PRO A 145 -23.70 -4.53 -4.33
C PRO A 145 -23.96 -3.04 -4.49
N LEU A 146 -25.09 -2.68 -5.12
CA LEU A 146 -25.49 -1.27 -5.29
C LEU A 146 -25.59 -0.50 -3.97
N ARG A 147 -26.05 -1.18 -2.90
CA ARG A 147 -26.18 -0.60 -1.55
C ARG A 147 -24.85 -0.37 -0.82
N SER A 148 -23.76 -0.97 -1.29
CA SER A 148 -22.49 -0.96 -0.58
C SER A 148 -21.56 0.12 -1.13
N HIS A 149 -20.92 0.86 -0.24
CA HIS A 149 -19.93 1.89 -0.58
C HIS A 149 -18.53 1.43 -0.18
N PHE A 150 -17.51 1.90 -0.91
CA PHE A 150 -16.14 1.51 -0.61
C PHE A 150 -15.17 2.66 -0.76
N ASP A 151 -14.12 2.59 0.04
CA ASP A 151 -12.94 3.43 -0.09
C ASP A 151 -11.76 2.59 -0.54
N PHE A 152 -10.96 3.16 -1.44
CA PHE A 152 -9.68 2.58 -1.82
C PHE A 152 -8.57 3.21 -0.97
N VAL A 153 -7.90 2.40 -0.14
CA VAL A 153 -6.97 2.86 0.88
C VAL A 153 -5.57 2.33 0.61
N PHE A 154 -4.62 3.23 0.41
CA PHE A 154 -3.19 2.91 0.43
C PHE A 154 -2.69 2.86 1.87
N ALA A 155 -2.17 1.72 2.31
CA ALA A 155 -1.63 1.55 3.65
C ALA A 155 -0.10 1.56 3.57
N LEU A 156 0.54 2.64 4.04
CA LEU A 156 1.99 2.71 4.16
C LEU A 156 2.42 2.37 5.58
N GLU A 157 3.30 1.37 5.72
CA GLU A 157 3.99 1.11 6.98
C GLU A 157 5.37 1.79 6.95
N ALA A 158 5.58 2.74 7.86
CA ALA A 158 6.85 3.42 8.04
C ALA A 158 7.49 2.97 9.36
N GLN A 159 8.63 2.28 9.28
CA GLN A 159 9.40 1.89 10.45
C GLN A 159 10.49 2.94 10.70
N ALA A 160 10.56 3.47 11.92
CA ALA A 160 11.59 4.42 12.35
C ALA A 160 12.35 3.87 13.55
N THR A 161 13.68 3.92 13.49
CA THR A 161 14.56 3.49 14.58
C THR A 161 15.05 4.72 15.35
N LEU A 162 14.75 4.81 16.64
CA LEU A 162 15.23 5.87 17.52
C LEU A 162 16.38 5.37 18.39
N TRP A 163 17.49 6.10 18.41
CA TRP A 163 18.63 5.82 19.28
C TRP A 163 18.61 6.76 20.49
N ILE A 164 18.82 6.21 21.70
CA ILE A 164 18.93 6.98 22.94
C ILE A 164 20.37 6.83 23.47
N ALA A 165 21.02 7.95 23.78
CA ALA A 165 22.33 8.00 24.41
C ALA A 165 22.25 8.76 25.75
N GLY A 166 22.88 8.22 26.80
CA GLY A 166 22.97 8.86 28.12
C GLY A 166 24.43 9.06 28.55
N GLY A 167 24.71 10.15 29.26
CA GLY A 167 26.04 10.47 29.81
C GLY A 167 26.01 10.61 31.33
N VAL A 168 27.06 10.15 32.02
CA VAL A 168 27.24 10.31 33.47
C VAL A 168 28.44 11.21 33.72
N MET A 169 28.29 12.22 34.58
CA MET A 169 29.39 13.06 35.05
C MET A 169 29.68 12.72 36.51
N ALA A 170 30.90 12.26 36.79
CA ALA A 170 31.37 12.04 38.16
C ALA A 170 32.06 13.33 38.66
N GLY A 171 31.55 13.90 39.74
CA GLY A 171 32.19 14.99 40.47
C GLY A 171 32.80 14.49 41.77
N THR A 172 33.99 14.97 42.13
CA THR A 172 34.59 14.71 43.44
C THR A 172 34.63 16.00 44.26
N VAL A 173 34.45 15.87 45.57
CA VAL A 173 34.63 16.95 46.54
C VAL A 173 35.73 16.51 47.49
N HIS A 174 36.76 17.32 47.66
CA HIS A 174 37.82 17.11 48.63
C HIS A 174 37.80 18.23 49.67
N ARG A 175 37.84 17.84 50.94
CA ARG A 175 38.01 18.76 52.07
C ARG A 175 39.47 18.65 52.53
N ALA A 176 40.18 19.77 52.54
CA ALA A 176 41.52 19.85 53.11
C ALA A 176 41.42 20.39 54.54
N ASP A 177 41.88 19.62 55.51
CA ASP A 177 41.95 20.04 56.89
C ASP A 177 43.35 20.62 57.17
N TYR A 178 43.39 21.84 57.71
CA TYR A 178 44.61 22.51 58.12
C TYR A 178 44.68 22.52 59.65
N ALA A 179 45.81 22.12 60.21
CA ALA A 179 46.09 22.26 61.62
C ALA A 179 46.90 23.54 61.85
N ALA A 180 46.34 24.49 62.58
CA ALA A 180 47.11 25.63 63.08
C ALA A 180 47.89 25.17 64.32
N ALA A 181 49.21 25.37 64.30
CA ALA A 181 50.06 25.17 65.47
C ALA A 181 50.33 26.51 66.14
N LEU A 182 50.39 26.52 67.48
CA LEU A 182 50.85 27.68 68.22
C LEU A 182 52.35 27.86 67.99
N ASP A 183 52.76 29.08 67.66
CA ASP A 183 54.17 29.45 67.54
C ASP A 183 54.70 29.82 68.94
N GLU A 184 55.60 29.01 69.50
CA GLU A 184 56.23 29.25 70.81
C GLU A 184 57.66 29.81 70.68
N SER A 185 58.07 30.27 69.49
CA SER A 185 59.45 30.71 69.24
C SER A 185 59.90 31.90 70.10
N ARG A 186 58.97 32.64 70.69
CA ARG A 186 59.24 33.76 71.61
C ARG A 186 58.08 33.95 72.58
N ASP A 187 58.31 34.80 73.58
CA ASP A 187 57.27 35.27 74.48
C ASP A 187 56.40 36.32 73.77
N TRP A 188 55.30 35.86 73.16
CA TRP A 188 54.40 36.72 72.39
C TRP A 188 53.56 37.67 73.26
N ASP A 189 53.44 37.39 74.56
CA ASP A 189 52.70 38.24 75.51
C ASP A 189 53.47 39.51 75.87
N ALA A 190 54.78 39.55 75.59
CA ALA A 190 55.60 40.75 75.78
C ALA A 190 55.34 41.82 74.70
N LEU A 191 54.70 41.46 73.58
CA LEU A 191 54.40 42.39 72.49
C LEU A 191 53.04 43.05 72.67
N LEU A 192 52.91 44.30 72.20
CA LEU A 192 51.60 44.93 72.10
C LEU A 192 50.78 44.23 71.02
N GLN A 193 49.66 43.62 71.44
CA GLN A 193 48.77 42.87 70.57
C GLN A 193 47.52 43.69 70.21
N THR A 194 46.96 43.41 69.04
CA THR A 194 45.63 43.88 68.64
C THR A 194 44.54 43.12 69.42
N GLN A 195 43.30 43.59 69.34
CA GLN A 195 42.15 42.93 69.97
C GLN A 195 41.93 41.47 69.52
N ASP A 196 42.48 41.08 68.38
CA ASP A 196 42.40 39.72 67.82
C ASP A 196 43.64 38.86 68.18
N GLY A 197 44.51 39.35 69.07
CA GLY A 197 45.71 38.64 69.56
C GLY A 197 46.90 38.67 68.60
N ALA A 198 46.79 39.34 67.44
CA ALA A 198 47.91 39.49 66.52
C ALA A 198 48.86 40.60 67.00
N PRO A 199 50.19 40.38 67.04
CA PRO A 199 51.16 41.40 67.43
C PRO A 199 51.15 42.57 66.45
N ILE A 200 51.23 43.80 66.96
CA ILE A 200 51.26 44.99 66.13
C ILE A 200 52.63 45.10 65.47
N THR A 201 52.64 45.12 64.15
CA THR A 201 53.86 45.29 63.36
C THR A 201 53.98 46.71 62.81
N ASN A 202 55.22 47.17 62.72
CA ASN A 202 55.58 48.35 61.96
C ASN A 202 55.44 48.07 60.45
N PRO A 203 55.39 49.12 59.61
CA PRO A 203 55.33 48.97 58.15
C PRO A 203 56.52 48.22 57.53
N ASP A 204 57.63 48.11 58.25
CA ASP A 204 58.84 47.36 57.86
C ASP A 204 58.80 45.88 58.28
N GLY A 205 57.73 45.44 58.95
CA GLY A 205 57.54 44.07 59.41
C GLY A 205 58.19 43.74 60.77
N SER A 206 58.85 44.70 61.42
CA SER A 206 59.33 44.57 62.80
C SER A 206 58.18 44.71 63.81
N PHE A 207 58.31 44.15 65.01
CA PHE A 207 57.29 44.29 66.04
C PHE A 207 57.42 45.62 66.78
N PHE A 208 56.28 46.22 67.11
CA PHE A 208 56.24 47.54 67.74
C PHE A 208 56.89 47.49 69.15
N LEU A 209 57.89 48.33 69.40
CA LEU A 209 58.74 48.42 70.61
C LEU A 209 59.88 47.39 70.78
N GLU A 210 60.18 46.55 69.78
CA GLU A 210 61.47 45.83 69.75
C GLU A 210 62.59 46.81 69.30
N THR A 211 63.19 47.51 70.26
CA THR A 211 64.46 48.24 70.09
C THR A 211 65.51 47.62 71.01
N GLU A 212 66.55 47.04 70.39
CA GLU A 212 67.74 46.33 70.94
C GLU A 212 67.74 45.92 72.42
#